data_AF-A0AAU5LAZ4-F1
#
_entry.id   AF-A0AAU5LAZ4-F1
#
_cell.length_a   1.000
_cell.length_b   1.000
_cell.length_c   1.000
_cell.angle_alpha   90.00
_cell.angle_beta   90.00
_cell.angle_gamma   90.00
#
_symmetry.space_group_name_H-M   'P 1'
#
loop_
_entity.id
_entity.type
_entity.pdbx_description
1 polymer ?
#
loop_
_entity_poly.entity_id
_entity_poly.type
_entity_poly.pdbx_seq_one_letter_code
_entity_poly.pdbx_strand_id
1 'polypeptide(L)'
;MPPDTGRTGHGGQDGSRGLDPAGVLVRQITSALAAAGHSVAAAESLTGGRLAVALSDAPGSGATFLGGVVAYATDLKTGLLHVDAALVGEVGAVHPEVAAQMAQGVRALTQATYGLATTGVAGPAPQDGQPVGTVFVAVAAPHATIATQPEPRSGHRNDIQNDAVLAALQLLHDLLRPD
;
A
#
# COMPACT_ATOMS: atom_id res chain seq x y z
N MET A 1 40.28 -15.96 -43.01
CA MET A 1 39.60 -14.69 -42.64
C MET A 1 38.56 -14.38 -43.71
N PRO A 2 37.39 -13.77 -43.42
CA PRO A 2 36.91 -13.11 -42.17
C PRO A 2 35.45 -13.51 -41.78
N PRO A 3 34.70 -12.81 -40.89
CA PRO A 3 35.07 -12.00 -39.72
C PRO A 3 34.46 -12.49 -38.38
N ASP A 4 35.04 -11.92 -37.31
CA ASP A 4 34.57 -11.75 -35.94
C ASP A 4 33.12 -11.22 -35.81
N THR A 5 32.33 -11.81 -34.92
CA THR A 5 31.07 -11.22 -34.42
C THR A 5 31.06 -11.23 -32.89
N GLY A 6 31.87 -10.34 -32.32
CA GLY A 6 31.39 -9.34 -31.39
C GLY A 6 30.72 -9.88 -30.12
N ARG A 7 31.53 -10.00 -29.06
CA ARG A 7 31.05 -9.76 -27.70
C ARG A 7 30.42 -8.36 -27.65
N THR A 8 29.10 -8.28 -27.68
CA THR A 8 28.38 -7.09 -27.25
C THR A 8 28.14 -7.22 -25.76
N GLY A 9 28.94 -6.48 -25.00
CA GLY A 9 28.52 -6.04 -23.68
C GLY A 9 27.27 -5.18 -23.81
N HIS A 10 26.24 -5.56 -23.08
CA HIS A 10 25.17 -4.67 -22.63
C HIS A 10 24.86 -5.19 -21.24
N GLY A 11 25.40 -4.61 -20.19
CA GLY A 11 25.34 -3.19 -19.89
C GLY A 11 24.71 -3.19 -18.52
N GLY A 12 25.57 -3.08 -17.49
CA GLY A 12 25.09 -2.90 -16.13
C GLY A 12 24.12 -1.72 -16.17
N GLN A 13 22.87 -1.96 -15.77
CA GLN A 13 21.99 -0.87 -15.45
C GLN A 13 22.43 -0.34 -14.10
N ASP A 14 23.37 0.58 -14.24
CA ASP A 14 23.79 1.61 -13.31
C ASP A 14 22.64 2.07 -12.40
N GLY A 15 22.91 2.04 -11.10
CA GLY A 15 22.01 2.41 -10.00
C GLY A 15 21.84 3.93 -9.86
N SER A 16 21.55 4.62 -10.96
CA SER A 16 21.48 6.08 -11.01
C SER A 16 20.17 6.63 -11.61
N ARG A 17 19.11 5.82 -11.77
CA ARG A 17 17.76 6.39 -11.88
C ARG A 17 17.34 6.83 -10.48
N GLY A 18 17.17 8.14 -10.29
CA GLY A 18 16.53 8.68 -9.10
C GLY A 18 15.24 7.91 -8.82
N LEU A 19 15.01 7.59 -7.55
CA LEU A 19 13.83 6.85 -7.14
C LEU A 19 12.57 7.60 -7.57
N ASP A 20 11.56 6.86 -7.99
CA ASP A 20 10.22 7.44 -8.12
C ASP A 20 9.72 7.95 -6.75
N PRO A 21 8.66 8.79 -6.71
CA PRO A 21 8.18 9.37 -5.46
C PRO A 21 7.86 8.32 -4.37
N ALA A 22 7.33 7.16 -4.75
CA ALA A 22 7.04 6.08 -3.82
C ALA A 22 8.33 5.50 -3.22
N GLY A 23 9.36 5.25 -4.04
CA GLY A 23 10.66 4.76 -3.59
C GLY A 23 11.38 5.71 -2.62
N VAL A 24 11.22 7.03 -2.80
CA VAL A 24 11.74 8.02 -1.83
C VAL A 24 11.01 7.89 -0.49
N LEU A 25 9.67 7.85 -0.49
CA LEU A 25 8.88 7.74 0.72
C LEU A 25 9.15 6.44 1.48
N VAL A 26 9.19 5.29 0.79
CA VAL A 26 9.45 4.00 1.44
C VAL A 26 10.80 4.01 2.16
N ARG A 27 11.85 4.60 1.57
CA ARG A 27 13.16 4.68 2.23
C ARG A 27 13.13 5.53 3.49
N GLN A 28 12.43 6.66 3.45
CA GLN A 28 12.25 7.52 4.62
C GLN A 28 11.46 6.82 5.72
N ILE A 29 10.36 6.14 5.35
CA ILE A 29 9.54 5.32 6.26
C ILE A 29 10.39 4.21 6.87
N THR A 30 11.11 3.44 6.05
CA THR A 30 11.96 2.32 6.50
C THR A 30 13.02 2.80 7.48
N SER A 31 13.68 3.92 7.18
CA SER A 31 14.67 4.54 8.08
C SER A 31 14.04 4.96 9.42
N ALA A 32 12.90 5.65 9.38
CA ALA A 32 12.20 6.11 10.58
C ALA A 32 11.71 4.95 11.46
N LEU A 33 11.11 3.93 10.85
CA LEU A 33 10.66 2.72 11.55
C LEU A 33 11.83 1.97 12.17
N ALA A 34 12.93 1.78 11.43
CA ALA A 34 14.12 1.11 11.94
C ALA A 34 14.74 1.85 13.13
N ALA A 35 14.82 3.19 13.05
CA ALA A 35 15.33 4.02 14.14
C ALA A 35 14.48 3.92 15.42
N ALA A 36 13.17 3.70 15.28
CA ALA A 36 12.24 3.55 16.39
C ALA A 36 12.05 2.08 16.85
N GLY A 37 12.65 1.09 16.16
CA GLY A 37 12.38 -0.33 16.40
C GLY A 37 10.92 -0.72 16.09
N HIS A 38 10.27 0.03 15.20
CA HIS A 38 8.88 -0.16 14.81
C HIS A 38 8.76 -0.97 13.52
N SER A 39 7.57 -1.53 13.31
CA SER A 39 7.26 -2.34 12.13
C SER A 39 5.93 -1.97 11.48
N VAL A 40 5.74 -2.39 10.23
CA VAL A 40 4.57 -2.11 9.40
C VAL A 40 4.11 -3.35 8.65
N ALA A 41 2.79 -3.46 8.44
CA ALA A 41 2.17 -4.47 7.60
C ALA A 41 1.08 -3.84 6.70
N ALA A 42 0.67 -4.54 5.64
CA ALA A 42 -0.24 -3.99 4.62
C ALA A 42 -1.46 -4.89 4.31
N ALA A 43 -2.66 -4.30 4.32
CA ALA A 43 -3.90 -4.89 3.83
C ALA A 43 -4.28 -4.28 2.48
N GLU A 44 -4.24 -5.04 1.41
CA GLU A 44 -4.49 -4.53 0.07
C GLU A 44 -5.78 -5.10 -0.51
N SER A 45 -6.57 -4.24 -1.16
CA SER A 45 -7.62 -4.66 -2.08
C SER A 45 -7.27 -4.19 -3.48
N LEU A 46 -7.62 -2.94 -3.84
CA LEU A 46 -7.46 -2.47 -5.22
C LEU A 46 -6.01 -2.51 -5.73
N THR A 47 -5.01 -2.38 -4.86
CA THR A 47 -3.58 -2.30 -5.25
C THR A 47 -2.95 -3.66 -5.53
N GLY A 48 -3.58 -4.77 -5.12
CA GLY A 48 -3.22 -6.12 -5.55
C GLY A 48 -1.79 -6.57 -5.22
N GLY A 49 -1.19 -6.08 -4.13
CA GLY A 49 0.16 -6.45 -3.70
C GLY A 49 1.23 -5.39 -3.98
N ARG A 50 0.88 -4.30 -4.68
CA ARG A 50 1.83 -3.24 -5.04
C ARG A 50 2.35 -2.47 -3.83
N LEU A 51 1.54 -2.30 -2.78
CA LEU A 51 1.99 -1.63 -1.56
C LEU A 51 3.00 -2.51 -0.82
N ALA A 52 2.76 -3.82 -0.73
CA ALA A 52 3.70 -4.78 -0.17
C ALA A 52 5.02 -4.81 -0.95
N VAL A 53 4.97 -4.81 -2.29
CA VAL A 53 6.17 -4.71 -3.13
C VAL A 53 6.95 -3.46 -2.77
N ALA A 54 6.30 -2.29 -2.76
CA ALA A 54 6.94 -1.03 -2.43
C ALA A 54 7.61 -1.07 -1.05
N LEU A 55 6.90 -1.50 0.00
CA LEU A 55 7.43 -1.61 1.37
C LEU A 55 8.59 -2.59 1.50
N SER A 56 8.59 -3.67 0.70
CA SER A 56 9.63 -4.70 0.73
C SER A 56 10.90 -4.33 -0.05
N ASP A 57 10.82 -3.38 -1.00
CA ASP A 57 11.92 -3.08 -1.92
C ASP A 57 13.02 -2.19 -1.31
N ALA A 58 12.71 -1.45 -0.23
CA ALA A 58 13.71 -0.58 0.40
C ALA A 58 14.79 -1.38 1.16
N PRO A 59 16.07 -0.97 1.09
CA PRO A 59 17.12 -1.54 1.93
C PRO A 59 16.76 -1.44 3.42
N GLY A 60 16.85 -2.56 4.14
CA GLY A 60 16.46 -2.64 5.55
C GLY A 60 14.99 -3.01 5.79
N SER A 61 14.18 -3.18 4.73
CA SER A 61 12.77 -3.57 4.84
C SER A 61 12.54 -4.85 5.64
N GLY A 62 13.47 -5.81 5.62
CA GLY A 62 13.35 -7.04 6.40
C GLY A 62 13.29 -6.84 7.92
N ALA A 63 13.73 -5.68 8.43
CA ALA A 63 13.61 -5.33 9.84
C ALA A 63 12.32 -4.58 10.19
N THR A 64 11.63 -4.02 9.19
CA THR A 64 10.49 -3.11 9.40
C THR A 64 9.19 -3.59 8.78
N PHE A 65 9.21 -4.33 7.67
CA PHE A 65 8.02 -4.82 7.00
C PHE A 65 7.74 -6.29 7.35
N LEU A 66 6.62 -6.56 8.03
CA LEU A 66 6.28 -7.91 8.51
C LEU A 66 5.48 -8.75 7.51
N GLY A 67 4.97 -8.13 6.44
CA GLY A 67 4.13 -8.77 5.44
C GLY A 67 2.75 -8.14 5.32
N GLY A 68 1.80 -8.89 4.77
CA GLY A 68 0.49 -8.34 4.47
C GLY A 68 -0.52 -9.35 3.95
N VAL A 69 -1.73 -8.87 3.69
CA VAL A 69 -2.86 -9.63 3.17
C VAL A 69 -3.42 -8.91 1.95
N VAL A 70 -3.56 -9.62 0.83
CA VAL A 70 -4.34 -9.13 -0.31
C VAL A 70 -5.76 -9.66 -0.20
N ALA A 71 -6.66 -8.88 0.40
CA ALA A 71 -8.06 -9.18 0.61
C ALA A 71 -8.93 -8.61 -0.51
N TYR A 72 -8.74 -9.10 -1.74
CA TYR A 72 -9.44 -8.59 -2.92
C TYR A 72 -10.95 -8.89 -2.88
N ALA A 73 -11.31 -10.12 -2.52
CA ALA A 73 -12.70 -10.51 -2.30
C ALA A 73 -13.22 -9.95 -0.97
N THR A 74 -14.49 -9.55 -0.93
CA THR A 74 -15.12 -8.98 0.26
C THR A 74 -15.07 -9.92 1.47
N ASP A 75 -15.32 -11.22 1.28
CA ASP A 75 -15.28 -12.22 2.36
C ASP A 75 -13.88 -12.40 2.97
N LEU A 76 -12.82 -12.08 2.22
CA LEU A 76 -11.45 -12.10 2.77
C LEU A 76 -11.20 -10.92 3.71
N LYS A 77 -11.89 -9.78 3.53
CA LYS A 77 -11.81 -8.64 4.44
C LYS A 77 -12.39 -9.00 5.81
N THR A 78 -13.52 -9.69 5.84
CA THR A 78 -14.14 -10.13 7.09
C THR A 78 -13.39 -11.32 7.71
N GLY A 79 -13.02 -12.31 6.90
CA GLY A 79 -12.39 -13.55 7.37
C GLY A 79 -10.94 -13.41 7.85
N LEU A 80 -10.12 -12.61 7.16
CA LEU A 80 -8.69 -12.48 7.48
C LEU A 80 -8.36 -11.20 8.25
N LEU A 81 -9.09 -10.12 7.99
CA LEU A 81 -8.81 -8.79 8.56
C LEU A 81 -9.85 -8.37 9.61
N HIS A 82 -10.82 -9.23 9.92
CA HIS A 82 -11.86 -8.96 10.93
C HIS A 82 -12.63 -7.66 10.69
N VAL A 83 -12.78 -7.25 9.43
CA VAL A 83 -13.71 -6.17 9.06
C VAL A 83 -15.12 -6.62 9.41
N ASP A 84 -15.91 -5.73 10.01
CA ASP A 84 -17.29 -6.01 10.40
C ASP A 84 -18.15 -6.28 9.16
N ALA A 85 -18.74 -7.48 9.11
CA ALA A 85 -19.62 -7.89 8.02
C ALA A 85 -20.89 -7.03 7.96
N ALA A 86 -21.40 -6.54 9.09
CA ALA A 86 -22.56 -5.66 9.12
C ALA A 86 -22.25 -4.32 8.46
N LEU A 87 -21.08 -3.74 8.77
CA LEU A 87 -20.59 -2.53 8.12
C LEU A 87 -20.49 -2.73 6.61
N VAL A 88 -19.84 -3.80 6.15
CA VAL A 88 -19.70 -4.06 4.70
C VAL A 88 -21.08 -4.24 4.04
N GLY A 89 -22.03 -4.90 4.70
CA GLY A 89 -23.40 -5.03 4.20
C GLY A 89 -24.14 -3.69 4.08
N GLU A 90 -23.83 -2.72 4.94
CA GLU A 90 -24.47 -1.39 4.96
C GLU A 90 -23.83 -0.41 3.97
N VAL A 91 -22.50 -0.29 3.99
CA VAL A 91 -21.77 0.77 3.25
C VAL A 91 -20.93 0.26 2.08
N GLY A 92 -20.83 -1.06 1.90
CA GLY A 92 -20.00 -1.70 0.88
C GLY A 92 -18.52 -1.78 1.26
N ALA A 93 -17.72 -2.44 0.41
CA ALA A 93 -16.30 -2.69 0.66
C ALA A 93 -15.38 -1.46 0.42
N VAL A 94 -15.91 -0.40 -0.17
CA VAL A 94 -15.18 0.83 -0.54
C VAL A 94 -15.71 1.98 0.31
N HIS A 95 -15.18 2.08 1.54
CA HIS A 95 -15.60 3.03 2.55
C HIS A 95 -14.42 3.34 3.51
N PRO A 96 -14.32 4.55 4.08
CA PRO A 96 -13.20 4.90 4.99
C PRO A 96 -13.15 4.00 6.23
N GLU A 97 -14.30 3.65 6.82
CA GLU A 97 -14.33 2.76 7.99
C GLU A 97 -13.88 1.33 7.64
N VAL A 98 -14.19 0.85 6.43
CA VAL A 98 -13.66 -0.45 5.97
C VAL A 98 -12.15 -0.39 5.80
N ALA A 99 -11.61 0.70 5.26
CA ALA A 99 -10.15 0.89 5.18
C ALA A 99 -9.51 0.92 6.59
N ALA A 100 -10.12 1.63 7.55
CA ALA A 100 -9.67 1.69 8.93
C ALA A 100 -9.63 0.30 9.58
N GLN A 101 -10.70 -0.47 9.45
CA GLN A 101 -10.78 -1.83 10.00
C GLN A 101 -9.80 -2.79 9.30
N MET A 102 -9.60 -2.67 7.99
CA MET A 102 -8.56 -3.43 7.28
C MET A 102 -7.15 -3.14 7.83
N ALA A 103 -6.85 -1.87 8.10
CA ALA A 103 -5.55 -1.44 8.64
C ALA A 103 -5.34 -1.97 10.07
N GLN A 104 -6.38 -1.89 10.91
CA GLN A 104 -6.37 -2.44 12.27
C GLN A 104 -6.22 -3.97 12.25
N GLY A 105 -6.95 -4.63 11.35
CA GLY A 105 -6.94 -6.07 11.16
C GLY A 105 -5.55 -6.59 10.81
N VAL A 106 -4.89 -6.01 9.81
CA VAL A 106 -3.54 -6.47 9.42
C VAL A 106 -2.49 -6.16 10.48
N ARG A 107 -2.62 -5.02 11.17
CA ARG A 107 -1.76 -4.69 12.33
C ARG A 107 -1.89 -5.74 13.41
N ALA A 108 -3.12 -6.13 13.77
CA ALA A 108 -3.39 -7.16 14.77
C ALA A 108 -2.93 -8.55 14.29
N LEU A 109 -3.18 -8.92 13.04
CA LEU A 109 -2.79 -10.22 12.49
C LEU A 109 -1.28 -10.42 12.51
N THR A 110 -0.51 -9.38 12.15
CA THR A 110 0.95 -9.45 12.04
C THR A 110 1.69 -9.03 13.30
N GLN A 111 0.98 -8.46 14.28
CA GLN A 111 1.57 -7.79 15.45
C GLN A 111 2.53 -6.65 15.07
N ALA A 112 2.31 -6.02 13.90
CA ALA A 112 3.08 -4.87 13.49
C ALA A 112 2.79 -3.64 14.37
N THR A 113 3.72 -2.69 14.44
CA THR A 113 3.46 -1.40 15.10
C THR A 113 2.40 -0.61 14.35
N TYR A 114 2.47 -0.62 13.00
CA TYR A 114 1.57 0.05 12.09
C TYR A 114 0.92 -0.92 11.11
N GLY A 115 -0.34 -0.69 10.75
CA GLY A 115 -1.01 -1.37 9.65
C GLY A 115 -1.47 -0.36 8.61
N LEU A 116 -1.21 -0.63 7.33
CA LEU A 116 -1.71 0.17 6.21
C LEU A 116 -2.85 -0.57 5.53
N ALA A 117 -3.80 0.15 4.97
CA ALA A 117 -4.83 -0.44 4.12
C ALA A 117 -5.15 0.37 2.89
N THR A 118 -5.55 -0.33 1.82
CA THR A 118 -6.08 0.27 0.59
C THR A 118 -7.36 -0.44 0.14
N THR A 119 -8.43 0.33 -0.11
CA THR A 119 -9.67 -0.16 -0.75
C THR A 119 -10.21 0.89 -1.72
N GLY A 120 -10.87 0.47 -2.79
CA GLY A 120 -11.26 1.39 -3.86
C GLY A 120 -11.62 0.73 -5.18
N VAL A 121 -11.98 1.56 -6.15
CA VAL A 121 -12.43 1.15 -7.48
C VAL A 121 -11.41 1.62 -8.53
N ALA A 122 -10.52 0.71 -8.92
CA ALA A 122 -9.52 1.01 -9.97
C ALA A 122 -10.08 0.94 -11.41
N GLY A 123 -11.36 0.61 -11.59
CA GLY A 123 -12.00 0.50 -12.91
C GLY A 123 -11.77 -0.83 -13.64
N PRO A 124 -12.23 -0.98 -14.89
CA PRO A 124 -12.74 0.09 -15.76
C PRO A 124 -14.20 0.49 -15.51
N ALA A 125 -14.95 -0.24 -14.68
CA ALA A 125 -16.34 0.05 -14.37
C ALA A 125 -16.51 0.46 -12.89
N PRO A 126 -17.56 1.25 -12.56
CA PRO A 126 -17.99 1.48 -11.19
C PRO A 126 -18.26 0.15 -10.44
N GLN A 127 -18.13 0.16 -9.12
CA GLN A 127 -18.42 -0.98 -8.27
C GLN A 127 -19.16 -0.52 -7.02
N ASP A 128 -20.22 -1.24 -6.63
CA ASP A 128 -21.01 -0.98 -5.40
C ASP A 128 -21.45 0.48 -5.25
N GLY A 129 -21.85 1.11 -6.37
CA GLY A 129 -22.26 2.52 -6.42
C GLY A 129 -21.11 3.54 -6.41
N GLN A 130 -19.86 3.09 -6.24
CA GLN A 130 -18.67 3.96 -6.25
C GLN A 130 -18.10 4.13 -7.66
N PRO A 131 -17.81 5.37 -8.09
CA PRO A 131 -17.20 5.63 -9.39
C PRO A 131 -15.76 5.11 -9.46
N VAL A 132 -15.28 4.89 -10.68
CA VAL A 132 -13.86 4.63 -10.93
C VAL A 132 -13.02 5.80 -10.41
N GLY A 133 -11.96 5.48 -9.69
CA GLY A 133 -11.08 6.47 -9.06
C GLY A 133 -11.38 6.73 -7.58
N THR A 134 -12.49 6.22 -7.03
CA THR A 134 -12.71 6.27 -5.58
C THR A 134 -11.71 5.35 -4.87
N VAL A 135 -10.92 5.92 -3.97
CA VAL A 135 -9.93 5.21 -3.17
C VAL A 135 -10.01 5.69 -1.72
N PHE A 136 -9.89 4.76 -0.80
CA PHE A 136 -9.65 5.03 0.61
C PHE A 136 -8.35 4.35 1.04
N VAL A 137 -7.54 5.09 1.78
CA VAL A 137 -6.33 4.58 2.41
C VAL A 137 -6.41 4.81 3.90
N ALA A 138 -5.80 3.92 4.68
CA ALA A 138 -5.78 4.07 6.13
C ALA A 138 -4.45 3.64 6.75
N VAL A 139 -4.15 4.23 7.90
CA VAL A 139 -3.04 3.85 8.77
C VAL A 139 -3.60 3.60 10.17
N ALA A 140 -3.47 2.37 10.65
CA ALA A 140 -3.65 2.01 12.05
C ALA A 140 -2.30 2.15 12.77
N ALA A 141 -2.20 3.11 13.66
CA ALA A 141 -1.04 3.38 14.50
C ALA A 141 -1.27 2.86 15.94
N PRO A 142 -0.25 2.90 16.82
CA PRO A 142 -0.40 2.41 18.20
C PRO A 142 -1.54 3.04 19.00
N HIS A 143 -1.88 4.30 18.74
CA HIS A 143 -2.84 5.08 19.55
C HIS A 143 -4.02 5.65 18.76
N ALA A 144 -4.01 5.54 17.43
CA ALA A 144 -5.05 6.08 16.57
C ALA A 144 -5.12 5.32 15.27
N THR A 145 -6.28 5.35 14.61
CA THR A 145 -6.42 4.92 13.21
C THR A 145 -6.94 6.09 12.41
N ILE A 146 -6.29 6.37 11.29
CA ILE A 146 -6.64 7.47 10.39
C ILE A 146 -6.99 6.84 9.05
N ALA A 147 -8.16 7.19 8.51
CA ALA A 147 -8.55 6.87 7.15
C ALA A 147 -8.77 8.16 6.37
N THR A 148 -8.31 8.20 5.13
CA THR A 148 -8.45 9.36 4.24
C THR A 148 -8.91 8.92 2.85
N GLN A 149 -9.56 9.85 2.16
CA GLN A 149 -9.90 9.71 0.76
C GLN A 149 -8.97 10.62 -0.04
N PRO A 150 -7.99 10.08 -0.78
CA PRO A 150 -7.24 10.88 -1.73
C PRO A 150 -8.17 11.46 -2.79
N GLU A 151 -7.80 12.60 -3.37
CA GLU A 151 -8.57 13.21 -4.47
C GLU A 151 -8.83 12.18 -5.57
N PRO A 152 -10.10 11.97 -5.98
CA PRO A 152 -10.44 11.00 -7.01
C PRO A 152 -9.66 11.26 -8.30
N ARG A 153 -9.05 10.21 -8.83
CA ARG A 153 -8.26 10.27 -10.08
C ARG A 153 -9.02 9.59 -11.20
N SER A 154 -9.12 10.27 -12.34
CA SER A 154 -9.48 9.65 -13.62
C SER A 154 -8.23 9.12 -14.30
N GLY A 155 -8.29 7.93 -14.90
CA GLY A 155 -7.14 7.38 -15.62
C GLY A 155 -7.23 5.89 -15.81
N HIS A 156 -6.12 5.27 -16.20
CA HIS A 156 -6.06 3.83 -16.31
C HIS A 156 -5.97 3.19 -14.92
N ARG A 157 -6.45 1.95 -14.83
CA ARG A 157 -6.40 1.14 -13.59
C ARG A 157 -5.02 1.17 -12.91
N ASN A 158 -3.96 1.10 -13.70
CA ASN A 158 -2.60 1.10 -13.16
C ASN A 158 -2.24 2.42 -12.47
N ASP A 159 -2.70 3.55 -13.00
CA ASP A 159 -2.43 4.87 -12.44
C ASP A 159 -3.15 5.03 -11.10
N ILE A 160 -4.44 4.66 -11.05
CA ILE A 160 -5.24 4.69 -9.80
C ILE A 160 -4.61 3.78 -8.73
N GLN A 161 -4.12 2.60 -9.11
CA GLN A 161 -3.43 1.70 -8.18
C GLN A 161 -2.12 2.29 -7.67
N ASN A 162 -1.31 2.92 -8.53
CA ASN A 162 -0.04 3.53 -8.13
C ASN A 162 -0.27 4.76 -7.25
N ASP A 163 -1.27 5.58 -7.57
CA ASP A 163 -1.68 6.72 -6.75
C ASP A 163 -2.18 6.28 -5.37
N ALA A 164 -2.94 5.17 -5.29
CA ALA A 164 -3.38 4.59 -4.02
C ALA A 164 -2.18 4.13 -3.16
N VAL A 165 -1.18 3.49 -3.77
CA VAL A 165 0.08 3.13 -3.07
C VAL A 165 0.78 4.38 -2.55
N LEU A 166 0.95 5.39 -3.40
CA LEU A 166 1.61 6.64 -3.03
C LEU A 166 0.89 7.33 -1.88
N ALA A 167 -0.45 7.40 -1.92
CA ALA A 167 -1.25 8.03 -0.88
C ALA A 167 -1.15 7.28 0.47
N ALA A 168 -1.16 5.95 0.46
CA ALA A 168 -0.99 5.17 1.69
C ALA A 168 0.41 5.37 2.30
N LEU A 169 1.45 5.42 1.47
CA LEU A 169 2.82 5.71 1.91
C LEU A 169 2.95 7.13 2.44
N GLN A 170 2.36 8.12 1.76
CA GLN A 170 2.38 9.51 2.19
C GLN A 170 1.70 9.68 3.56
N LEU A 171 0.54 9.04 3.77
CA LEU A 171 -0.17 9.10 5.05
C LEU A 171 0.67 8.53 6.20
N LEU A 172 1.36 7.41 6.00
CA LEU A 172 2.28 6.87 7.01
C LEU A 172 3.49 7.78 7.21
N HIS A 173 4.07 8.28 6.11
CA HIS A 173 5.22 9.17 6.19
C HIS A 173 4.90 10.40 7.04
N ASP A 174 3.78 11.07 6.78
CA ASP A 174 3.35 12.27 7.51
C ASP A 174 3.14 11.98 9.00
N LEU A 175 2.57 10.82 9.34
CA LEU A 175 2.38 10.39 10.72
C LEU A 175 3.69 10.12 11.47
N LEU A 176 4.75 9.71 10.75
CA LEU A 176 6.07 9.43 11.34
C LEU A 176 6.93 10.70 11.48
N ARG A 177 6.51 11.84 10.91
CA ARG A 177 7.25 13.09 11.06
C ARG A 177 7.09 13.59 12.49
N PRO A 178 8.18 13.93 13.19
CA PRO A 178 8.07 14.67 14.43
C PRO A 178 7.47 16.06 14.14
N ASP A 179 6.65 16.56 15.07
CA ASP A 179 6.17 17.95 15.09
C ASP A 179 7.34 18.96 15.12
#